data_AF-A0A1E4RYS1-F1
#
_entry.id   AF-A0A1E4RYS1-F1
#
_cell.length_a   1.000
_cell.length_b   1.000
_cell.length_c   1.000
_cell.angle_alpha   90.00
_cell.angle_beta   90.00
_cell.angle_gamma   90.00
#
_symmetry.space_group_name_H-M   'P 1'
#
loop_
_entity.id
_entity.type
_entity.pdbx_description
1 polymer ?
#
loop_
_entity_poly.entity_id
_entity_poly.type
_entity_poly.pdbx_seq_one_letter_code
_entity_poly.pdbx_strand_id
1 'polypeptide(L)'
;MEMEMEVEAAAAASFIEIVEDVAPGYLSYINANTPAFFQVGVPSIKRPFGVHLWPLFNQLVSTISGGKFVPDEFHYVEGETFMSTPFEVAVVIGLYYFIITFGQVVFKNLTAWKLNYPFQLHNLVLTTVSGVLLALLFEQIFPIVVEHGVLYSVCSPNSWYQKVVVIYYLNYLTKYLEFVDTFFLVVKKKKIIFLHAYHHGATALLCYIQLNGETSVSWVPILLNLGVHVIMYWYYFLAARGIRVWWKQWITRFQIIQFILDLIFVYSTTYTFYADKYSREWGIWIPNMGTCYGTPFAASTGCLILSSYLVLFIMFYISIYKKTPAAKKDSKKTK
;
A
#
# COMPACT_ATOMS: atom_id res chain seq x y z
N MET A 1 -38.45 25.48 -13.34
CA MET A 1 -37.37 25.45 -12.35
C MET A 1 -37.80 24.80 -11.03
N GLU A 2 -38.56 25.42 -10.11
CA GLU A 2 -38.99 24.72 -8.87
C GLU A 2 -39.85 23.47 -9.13
N MET A 3 -40.85 23.58 -10.01
CA MET A 3 -41.74 22.46 -10.36
C MET A 3 -41.03 21.32 -11.12
N GLU A 4 -39.98 21.61 -11.89
CA GLU A 4 -39.18 20.57 -12.56
C GLU A 4 -38.30 19.81 -11.56
N MET A 5 -37.79 20.53 -10.55
CA MET A 5 -36.94 19.98 -9.51
C MET A 5 -37.73 19.07 -8.56
N GLU A 6 -39.01 19.38 -8.28
CA GLU A 6 -39.91 18.50 -7.52
C GLU A 6 -40.27 17.22 -8.29
N VAL A 7 -40.48 17.31 -9.61
CA VAL A 7 -40.78 16.14 -10.46
C VAL A 7 -39.57 15.21 -10.56
N GLU A 8 -38.36 15.75 -10.71
CA GLU A 8 -37.12 14.95 -10.70
C GLU A 8 -36.89 14.28 -9.33
N ALA A 9 -37.13 14.98 -8.23
CA ALA A 9 -37.01 14.43 -6.88
C ALA A 9 -38.02 13.28 -6.64
N ALA A 10 -39.27 13.44 -7.09
CA ALA A 10 -40.29 12.40 -7.00
C ALA A 10 -39.97 11.17 -7.87
N ALA A 11 -39.44 11.39 -9.09
CA ALA A 11 -39.02 10.30 -9.97
C ALA A 11 -37.81 9.54 -9.41
N ALA A 12 -36.86 10.24 -8.80
CA ALA A 12 -35.71 9.63 -8.12
C ALA A 12 -36.16 8.80 -6.90
N ALA A 13 -37.08 9.33 -6.08
CA ALA A 13 -37.63 8.61 -4.93
C ALA A 13 -38.38 7.34 -5.36
N SER A 14 -39.23 7.45 -6.39
CA SER A 14 -39.96 6.30 -6.96
C SER A 14 -39.01 5.24 -7.52
N PHE A 15 -37.94 5.66 -8.21
CA PHE A 15 -36.94 4.72 -8.73
C PHE A 15 -36.18 4.02 -7.60
N ILE A 16 -35.84 4.73 -6.52
CA ILE A 16 -35.19 4.15 -5.34
C ILE A 16 -36.09 3.11 -4.69
N GLU A 17 -37.37 3.39 -4.48
CA GLU A 17 -38.33 2.42 -3.92
C GLU A 17 -38.44 1.15 -4.78
N ILE A 18 -38.53 1.30 -6.11
CA ILE A 18 -38.57 0.16 -7.03
C ILE A 18 -37.29 -0.66 -6.94
N VAL A 19 -36.12 0.00 -6.87
CA VAL A 19 -34.83 -0.69 -6.74
C VAL A 19 -34.74 -1.39 -5.39
N GLU A 20 -35.21 -0.80 -4.30
CA GLU A 20 -35.19 -1.41 -2.96
C GLU A 20 -36.12 -2.62 -2.84
N ASP A 21 -37.28 -2.62 -3.52
CA ASP A 21 -38.21 -3.74 -3.52
C ASP A 21 -37.74 -4.89 -4.43
N VAL A 22 -37.13 -4.56 -5.58
CA VAL A 22 -36.76 -5.55 -6.61
C VAL A 22 -35.35 -6.11 -6.42
N ALA A 23 -34.38 -5.30 -5.97
CA ALA A 23 -32.98 -5.72 -5.84
C ALA A 23 -32.76 -6.93 -4.91
N PRO A 24 -33.43 -7.08 -3.75
CA PRO A 24 -33.25 -8.25 -2.89
C PRO A 24 -33.62 -9.57 -3.59
N GLY A 25 -34.68 -9.57 -4.40
CA GLY A 25 -35.10 -10.74 -5.19
C GLY A 25 -34.06 -11.14 -6.24
N TYR A 26 -33.53 -10.17 -6.99
CA TYR A 26 -32.49 -10.45 -7.99
C TYR A 26 -31.15 -10.85 -7.35
N LEU A 27 -30.74 -10.19 -6.26
CA LEU A 27 -29.49 -10.51 -5.56
C LEU A 27 -29.52 -11.91 -4.94
N SER A 28 -30.66 -12.30 -4.35
CA SER A 28 -30.85 -13.66 -3.83
C SER A 28 -30.84 -14.71 -4.94
N TYR A 29 -31.49 -14.43 -6.08
CA TYR A 29 -31.43 -15.31 -7.25
C TYR A 29 -30.00 -15.47 -7.79
N ILE A 30 -29.23 -14.37 -7.92
CA ILE A 30 -27.83 -14.43 -8.37
C ILE A 30 -27.02 -15.29 -7.40
N ASN A 31 -27.07 -14.99 -6.10
CA ASN A 31 -26.31 -15.74 -5.09
C ASN A 31 -26.70 -17.23 -5.02
N ALA A 32 -27.95 -17.58 -5.30
CA ALA A 32 -28.41 -18.97 -5.35
C ALA A 32 -27.87 -19.75 -6.56
N ASN A 33 -27.55 -19.04 -7.65
CA ASN A 33 -27.10 -19.64 -8.92
C ASN A 33 -25.61 -19.41 -9.21
N THR A 34 -24.89 -18.73 -8.32
CA THR A 34 -23.44 -18.54 -8.42
C THR A 34 -22.69 -19.36 -7.37
N PRO A 35 -21.42 -19.72 -7.62
CA PRO A 35 -20.61 -20.42 -6.63
C PRO A 35 -20.51 -19.64 -5.32
N ALA A 36 -20.38 -20.34 -4.18
CA ALA A 36 -20.39 -19.74 -2.84
C ALA A 36 -19.29 -18.68 -2.59
N PHE A 37 -18.20 -18.72 -3.36
CA PHE A 37 -17.13 -17.72 -3.31
C PHE A 37 -17.48 -16.42 -4.04
N PHE A 38 -18.53 -16.39 -4.85
CA PHE A 38 -19.03 -15.21 -5.54
C PHE A 38 -20.32 -14.75 -4.87
N GLN A 39 -20.21 -13.73 -4.01
CA GLN A 39 -21.32 -13.18 -3.24
C GLN A 39 -21.52 -11.72 -3.61
N VAL A 40 -22.74 -11.39 -4.04
CA VAL A 40 -23.16 -10.04 -4.40
C VAL A 40 -24.25 -9.55 -3.45
N GLY A 41 -24.30 -8.25 -3.21
CA GLY A 41 -25.24 -7.60 -2.31
C GLY A 41 -25.28 -6.10 -2.54
N VAL A 42 -26.21 -5.43 -1.87
CA VAL A 42 -26.23 -3.97 -1.86
C VAL A 42 -25.00 -3.45 -1.08
N PRO A 43 -24.24 -2.46 -1.60
CA PRO A 43 -23.16 -1.84 -0.86
C PRO A 43 -23.61 -1.37 0.52
N SER A 44 -22.84 -1.70 1.55
CA SER A 44 -23.13 -1.36 2.94
C SER A 44 -21.84 -1.08 3.72
N ILE A 45 -21.93 -0.59 4.94
CA ILE A 45 -20.76 -0.33 5.81
C ILE A 45 -19.90 -1.60 5.96
N LYS A 46 -20.52 -2.76 6.14
CA LYS A 46 -19.82 -4.05 6.28
C LYS A 46 -19.31 -4.61 4.94
N ARG A 47 -19.87 -4.15 3.82
CA ARG A 47 -19.57 -4.64 2.46
C ARG A 47 -19.55 -3.47 1.47
N PRO A 48 -18.46 -2.69 1.42
CA PRO A 48 -18.45 -1.41 0.73
C PRO A 48 -18.56 -1.51 -0.81
N PHE A 49 -18.17 -2.64 -1.40
CA PHE A 49 -18.08 -2.78 -2.86
C PHE A 49 -19.30 -3.46 -3.51
N GLY A 50 -20.28 -3.90 -2.72
CA GLY A 50 -21.43 -4.70 -3.20
C GLY A 50 -21.07 -6.11 -3.68
N VAL A 51 -19.82 -6.39 -4.02
CA VAL A 51 -19.26 -7.74 -4.20
C VAL A 51 -18.33 -8.03 -3.03
N HIS A 52 -18.45 -9.20 -2.43
CA HIS A 52 -17.55 -9.62 -1.34
C HIS A 52 -16.21 -10.06 -1.94
N LEU A 53 -15.17 -9.25 -1.76
CA LEU A 53 -13.87 -9.46 -2.40
C LEU A 53 -13.09 -10.60 -1.75
N TRP A 54 -13.19 -10.77 -0.44
CA TRP A 54 -12.39 -11.75 0.29
C TRP A 54 -12.60 -13.22 -0.16
N PRO A 55 -13.82 -13.77 -0.29
CA PRO A 55 -14.00 -15.16 -0.73
C PRO A 55 -13.56 -15.38 -2.17
N LEU A 56 -13.78 -14.38 -3.04
CA LEU A 56 -13.30 -14.41 -4.42
C LEU A 56 -11.77 -14.48 -4.45
N PHE A 57 -11.12 -13.65 -3.65
CA PHE A 57 -9.67 -13.65 -3.48
C PHE A 57 -9.16 -14.98 -2.94
N ASN A 58 -9.78 -15.51 -1.88
CA ASN A 58 -9.41 -16.79 -1.29
C ASN A 58 -9.49 -17.93 -2.32
N GLN A 59 -10.60 -18.04 -3.05
CA GLN A 59 -10.78 -19.07 -4.08
C GLN A 59 -9.78 -18.90 -5.23
N LEU A 60 -9.62 -17.68 -5.74
CA LEU A 60 -8.75 -17.40 -6.89
C LEU A 60 -7.29 -17.74 -6.56
N VAL A 61 -6.80 -17.29 -5.41
CA VAL A 61 -5.43 -17.54 -4.98
C VAL A 61 -5.20 -19.01 -4.65
N SER A 62 -6.16 -19.67 -3.99
CA SER A 62 -6.09 -21.12 -3.73
C SER A 62 -6.04 -21.92 -5.04
N THR A 63 -6.81 -21.51 -6.04
CA THR A 63 -6.83 -22.18 -7.36
C THR A 63 -5.52 -21.95 -8.11
N ILE A 64 -5.01 -20.71 -8.16
CA ILE A 64 -3.75 -20.36 -8.84
C ILE A 64 -2.55 -21.04 -8.17
N SER A 65 -2.57 -21.18 -6.84
CA SER A 65 -1.51 -21.86 -6.10
C SER A 65 -1.59 -23.39 -6.17
N GLY A 66 -2.64 -23.95 -6.78
CA GLY A 66 -2.91 -25.39 -6.78
C GLY A 66 -3.16 -25.94 -5.38
N GLY A 67 -3.77 -25.14 -4.49
CA GLY A 67 -4.05 -25.48 -3.10
C GLY A 67 -2.87 -25.34 -2.13
N LYS A 68 -1.70 -24.87 -2.59
CA LYS A 68 -0.51 -24.71 -1.73
C LYS A 68 -0.60 -23.51 -0.80
N PHE A 69 -1.37 -22.49 -1.18
CA PHE A 69 -1.58 -21.29 -0.39
C PHE A 69 -3.06 -20.95 -0.40
N VAL A 70 -3.69 -21.14 0.77
CA VAL A 70 -5.11 -20.85 1.02
C VAL A 70 -5.18 -19.65 1.96
N PRO A 71 -5.56 -18.45 1.47
CA PRO A 71 -5.60 -17.24 2.29
C PRO A 71 -6.40 -17.34 3.58
N ASP A 72 -7.51 -18.08 3.62
CA ASP A 72 -8.32 -18.25 4.83
C ASP A 72 -7.64 -19.11 5.91
N GLU A 73 -6.75 -20.02 5.51
CA GLU A 73 -6.05 -20.95 6.43
C GLU A 73 -4.63 -20.47 6.76
N PHE A 74 -4.16 -19.44 6.06
CA PHE A 74 -2.80 -18.94 6.22
C PHE A 74 -2.65 -18.15 7.52
N HIS A 75 -1.64 -18.52 8.31
CA HIS A 75 -1.18 -17.77 9.47
C HIS A 75 0.29 -17.43 9.31
N TYR A 76 0.62 -16.17 9.52
CA TYR A 76 2.02 -15.74 9.57
C TYR A 76 2.63 -16.19 10.90
N VAL A 77 3.74 -16.92 10.80
CA VAL A 77 4.51 -17.41 11.94
C VAL A 77 5.97 -17.05 11.75
N GLU A 78 6.52 -16.26 12.68
CA GLU A 78 7.92 -15.87 12.68
C GLU A 78 8.83 -17.10 12.79
N GLY A 79 9.79 -17.23 11.88
CA GLY A 79 10.73 -18.34 11.84
C GLY A 79 10.31 -19.52 10.96
N GLU A 80 9.01 -19.66 10.66
CA GLU A 80 8.49 -20.75 9.82
C GLU A 80 8.02 -20.27 8.45
N THR A 81 7.41 -19.08 8.40
CA THR A 81 6.89 -18.52 7.15
C THR A 81 8.03 -18.05 6.26
N PHE A 82 7.86 -18.15 4.94
CA PHE A 82 8.85 -17.63 3.99
C PHE A 82 9.14 -16.13 4.23
N MET A 83 10.41 -15.75 4.24
CA MET A 83 10.87 -14.37 4.50
C MET A 83 10.46 -13.85 5.89
N SER A 84 10.35 -14.73 6.88
CA SER A 84 10.03 -14.37 8.27
C SER A 84 11.24 -14.32 9.19
N THR A 85 12.44 -14.67 8.70
CA THR A 85 13.67 -14.63 9.49
C THR A 85 14.54 -13.41 9.17
N PRO A 86 15.29 -12.89 10.14
CA PRO A 86 16.17 -11.74 9.90
C PRO A 86 17.30 -12.08 8.92
N PHE A 87 17.74 -13.35 8.88
CA PHE A 87 18.77 -13.81 7.95
C PHE A 87 18.29 -13.78 6.50
N GLU A 88 17.12 -14.32 6.19
CA GLU A 88 16.54 -14.29 4.84
C GLU A 88 16.39 -12.85 4.34
N VAL A 89 15.85 -11.97 5.18
CA VAL A 89 15.66 -10.55 4.85
C VAL A 89 16.99 -9.86 4.59
N ALA A 90 17.99 -10.09 5.45
CA ALA A 90 19.32 -9.52 5.29
C ALA A 90 20.01 -10.01 4.00
N VAL A 91 19.87 -11.29 3.66
CA VAL A 91 20.42 -11.86 2.42
C VAL A 91 19.77 -11.21 1.20
N VAL A 92 18.44 -11.10 1.15
CA VAL A 92 17.75 -10.54 -0.02
C VAL A 92 18.04 -9.03 -0.17
N ILE A 93 18.09 -8.27 0.91
CA ILE A 93 18.47 -6.85 0.87
C ILE A 93 19.96 -6.69 0.49
N GLY A 94 20.83 -7.57 0.99
CA GLY A 94 22.24 -7.60 0.60
C GLY A 94 22.42 -7.88 -0.89
N LEU A 95 21.70 -8.87 -1.42
CA LEU A 95 21.66 -9.19 -2.85
C LEU A 95 21.13 -8.01 -3.68
N TYR A 96 20.11 -7.30 -3.18
CA TYR A 96 19.59 -6.10 -3.83
C TYR A 96 20.68 -5.03 -4.02
N TYR A 97 21.42 -4.67 -2.96
CA TYR A 97 22.51 -3.70 -3.07
C TYR A 97 23.71 -4.22 -3.87
N PHE A 98 23.99 -5.53 -3.80
CA PHE A 98 24.99 -6.18 -4.63
C PHE A 98 24.64 -6.06 -6.12
N ILE A 99 23.40 -6.36 -6.52
CA ILE A 99 22.93 -6.24 -7.91
C ILE A 99 23.04 -4.81 -8.41
N ILE A 100 22.72 -3.81 -7.59
CA ILE A 100 22.87 -2.40 -7.95
C ILE A 100 24.34 -2.08 -8.24
N THR A 101 25.23 -2.39 -7.30
CA THR A 101 26.65 -2.01 -7.38
C THR A 101 27.39 -2.79 -8.47
N PHE A 102 27.28 -4.11 -8.44
CA PHE A 102 27.88 -5.00 -9.44
C PHE A 102 27.29 -4.77 -10.83
N GLY A 103 25.96 -4.68 -10.93
CA GLY A 103 25.27 -4.44 -12.19
C GLY A 103 25.66 -3.12 -12.83
N GLN A 104 25.83 -2.04 -12.05
CA GLN A 104 26.34 -0.78 -12.58
C GLN A 104 27.77 -0.88 -13.11
N VAL A 105 28.63 -1.73 -12.54
CA VAL A 105 30.00 -1.96 -13.04
C VAL A 105 29.97 -2.75 -14.35
N VAL A 106 29.22 -3.85 -14.40
CA VAL A 106 29.11 -4.71 -15.59
C VAL A 106 28.49 -3.97 -16.77
N PHE A 107 27.38 -3.26 -16.54
CA PHE A 107 26.69 -2.51 -17.59
C PHE A 107 27.41 -1.21 -17.99
N LYS A 108 28.56 -0.85 -17.42
CA LYS A 108 29.41 0.21 -18.02
C LYS A 108 29.85 -0.19 -19.43
N ASN A 109 30.32 -1.44 -19.59
CA ASN A 109 30.94 -1.92 -20.82
C ASN A 109 29.98 -2.65 -21.78
N LEU A 110 28.76 -3.00 -21.33
CA LEU A 110 27.75 -3.68 -22.16
C LEU A 110 26.83 -2.71 -22.90
N THR A 111 26.06 -3.16 -23.89
CA THR A 111 24.99 -2.35 -24.49
C THR A 111 23.73 -2.37 -23.62
N ALA A 112 22.99 -1.26 -23.55
CA ALA A 112 21.74 -1.19 -22.79
C ALA A 112 20.68 -2.14 -23.39
N TRP A 113 19.99 -2.90 -22.53
CA TRP A 113 18.99 -3.85 -22.98
C TRP A 113 17.64 -3.18 -23.27
N LYS A 114 16.99 -3.58 -24.38
CA LYS A 114 15.68 -3.08 -24.80
C LYS A 114 14.55 -3.96 -24.25
N LEU A 115 14.35 -3.95 -22.93
CA LEU A 115 13.28 -4.70 -22.25
C LEU A 115 12.02 -3.83 -22.07
N ASN A 116 11.38 -3.43 -23.17
CA ASN A 116 10.17 -2.59 -23.09
C ASN A 116 8.93 -3.41 -22.71
N TYR A 117 8.68 -4.53 -23.37
CA TYR A 117 7.51 -5.37 -23.09
C TYR A 117 7.54 -5.98 -21.68
N PRO A 118 8.64 -6.60 -21.20
CA PRO A 118 8.71 -7.11 -19.83
C PRO A 118 8.53 -6.01 -18.78
N PHE A 119 9.06 -4.81 -19.05
CA PHE A 119 8.86 -3.67 -18.16
C PHE A 119 7.40 -3.20 -18.13
N GLN A 120 6.71 -3.17 -19.28
CA GLN A 120 5.28 -2.85 -19.32
C GLN A 120 4.46 -3.88 -18.54
N LEU A 121 4.71 -5.18 -18.78
CA LEU A 121 4.03 -6.25 -18.06
C LEU A 121 4.27 -6.18 -16.55
N HIS A 122 5.52 -5.94 -16.13
CA HIS A 122 5.87 -5.77 -14.72
C HIS A 122 5.10 -4.63 -14.04
N ASN A 123 5.08 -3.44 -14.65
CA ASN A 123 4.34 -2.30 -14.10
C ASN A 123 2.83 -2.55 -14.08
N LEU A 124 2.29 -3.26 -15.08
CA LEU A 124 0.87 -3.62 -15.10
C LEU A 124 0.54 -4.59 -13.96
N VAL A 125 1.37 -5.63 -13.76
CA VAL A 125 1.23 -6.58 -12.65
C VAL A 125 1.30 -5.85 -11.31
N LEU A 126 2.28 -4.96 -11.09
CA LEU A 126 2.39 -4.21 -9.84
C LEU A 126 1.21 -3.28 -9.61
N THR A 127 0.68 -2.65 -10.66
CA THR A 127 -0.54 -1.83 -10.56
C THR A 127 -1.74 -2.68 -10.13
N THR A 128 -1.95 -3.82 -10.80
CA THR A 128 -3.08 -4.72 -10.52
C THR A 128 -2.99 -5.32 -9.13
N VAL A 129 -1.82 -5.86 -8.74
CA VAL A 129 -1.63 -6.43 -7.40
C VAL A 129 -1.81 -5.36 -6.33
N SER A 130 -1.26 -4.15 -6.52
CA SER A 130 -1.46 -3.06 -5.56
C SER A 130 -2.94 -2.67 -5.43
N GLY A 131 -3.68 -2.65 -6.54
CA GLY A 131 -5.11 -2.34 -6.54
C GLY A 131 -5.96 -3.40 -5.87
N VAL A 132 -5.66 -4.68 -6.09
CA VAL A 132 -6.34 -5.80 -5.43
C VAL A 132 -6.09 -5.77 -3.92
N LEU A 133 -4.84 -5.63 -3.49
CA LEU A 133 -4.50 -5.54 -2.06
C LEU A 133 -5.11 -4.30 -1.41
N LEU A 134 -5.17 -3.17 -2.13
CA LEU A 134 -5.82 -1.95 -1.65
C LEU A 134 -7.31 -2.18 -1.40
N ALA A 135 -8.01 -2.78 -2.36
CA ALA A 135 -9.44 -3.04 -2.25
C ALA A 135 -9.74 -4.04 -1.13
N LEU A 136 -8.94 -5.11 -1.00
CA LEU A 136 -9.08 -6.08 0.09
C LEU A 136 -8.85 -5.45 1.46
N LEU A 137 -7.79 -4.65 1.60
CA LEU A 137 -7.50 -3.97 2.87
C LEU A 137 -8.59 -2.97 3.24
N PHE A 138 -9.08 -2.22 2.25
CA PHE A 138 -10.19 -1.29 2.44
C PHE A 138 -11.46 -2.03 2.88
N GLU A 139 -11.81 -3.15 2.24
CA GLU A 139 -12.96 -3.98 2.64
C GLU A 139 -12.87 -4.43 4.10
N GLN A 140 -11.67 -4.78 4.57
CA GLN A 140 -11.46 -5.25 5.95
C GLN A 140 -11.45 -4.12 6.99
N ILE A 141 -10.89 -2.95 6.67
CA ILE A 141 -10.68 -1.86 7.64
C ILE A 141 -11.84 -0.86 7.68
N PHE A 142 -12.50 -0.61 6.54
CA PHE A 142 -13.58 0.38 6.46
C PHE A 142 -14.70 0.16 7.49
N PRO A 143 -15.22 -1.07 7.71
CA PRO A 143 -16.23 -1.31 8.74
C PRO A 143 -15.72 -0.96 10.14
N ILE A 144 -14.47 -1.29 10.46
CA ILE A 144 -13.85 -1.05 11.78
C ILE A 144 -13.75 0.46 12.05
N VAL A 145 -13.34 1.23 11.05
CA VAL A 145 -13.21 2.69 11.16
C VAL A 145 -14.58 3.35 11.37
N VAL A 146 -15.61 2.90 10.65
CA VAL A 146 -16.95 3.48 10.73
C VAL A 146 -17.67 3.10 12.03
N GLU A 147 -17.58 1.85 12.46
CA GLU A 147 -18.31 1.34 13.63
C GLU A 147 -17.64 1.74 14.96
N HIS A 148 -16.30 1.79 15.00
CA HIS A 148 -15.56 2.01 16.26
C HIS A 148 -14.70 3.29 16.28
N GLY A 149 -14.57 3.96 15.13
CA GLY A 149 -13.80 5.19 15.00
C GLY A 149 -12.32 4.96 14.68
N VAL A 150 -11.67 6.05 14.27
CA VAL A 150 -10.29 6.07 13.77
C VAL A 150 -9.29 5.61 14.83
N LEU A 151 -9.36 6.14 16.04
CA LEU A 151 -8.42 5.79 17.11
C LEU A 151 -8.46 4.30 17.43
N TYR A 152 -9.65 3.73 17.56
CA TYR A 152 -9.81 2.29 17.79
C TYR A 152 -9.21 1.49 16.63
N SER A 153 -9.49 1.88 15.39
CA SER A 153 -8.98 1.17 14.22
C SER A 153 -7.44 1.12 14.14
N VAL A 154 -6.73 2.14 14.67
CA VAL A 154 -5.25 2.19 14.59
C VAL A 154 -4.55 1.66 15.84
N CYS A 155 -5.23 1.58 16.98
CA CYS A 155 -4.63 1.17 18.25
C CYS A 155 -5.12 -0.18 18.79
N SER A 156 -6.27 -0.67 18.33
CA SER A 156 -6.86 -1.90 18.85
C SER A 156 -6.19 -3.16 18.27
N PRO A 157 -5.92 -4.19 19.09
CA PRO A 157 -5.50 -5.50 18.59
C PRO A 157 -6.56 -6.14 17.69
N ASN A 158 -7.84 -5.78 17.85
CA ASN A 158 -8.93 -6.29 16.99
C ASN A 158 -8.83 -5.82 15.54
N SER A 159 -8.03 -4.78 15.26
CA SER A 159 -7.71 -4.34 13.90
C SER A 159 -6.57 -5.15 13.27
N TRP A 160 -5.86 -5.95 14.06
CA TRP A 160 -4.76 -6.82 13.65
C TRP A 160 -5.21 -8.28 13.70
N TYR A 161 -6.12 -8.66 12.79
CA TYR A 161 -6.65 -10.02 12.69
C TYR A 161 -6.20 -10.70 11.40
N GLN A 162 -6.40 -12.02 11.34
CA GLN A 162 -5.83 -12.92 10.33
C GLN A 162 -5.88 -12.38 8.89
N LYS A 163 -7.03 -11.89 8.41
CA LYS A 163 -7.18 -11.39 7.04
C LYS A 163 -6.29 -10.18 6.75
N VAL A 164 -6.22 -9.24 7.70
CA VAL A 164 -5.35 -8.06 7.60
C VAL A 164 -3.88 -8.47 7.59
N VAL A 165 -3.51 -9.47 8.41
CA VAL A 165 -2.15 -10.02 8.44
C VAL A 165 -1.79 -10.70 7.11
N VAL A 166 -2.70 -11.44 6.49
CA VAL A 166 -2.46 -12.04 5.15
C VAL A 166 -2.23 -10.95 4.11
N ILE A 167 -3.09 -9.92 4.08
CA ILE A 167 -2.95 -8.80 3.14
C ILE A 167 -1.63 -8.06 3.39
N TYR A 168 -1.27 -7.84 4.65
CA TYR A 168 0.01 -7.28 5.03
C TYR A 168 1.13 -8.13 4.45
N TYR A 169 1.15 -9.43 4.75
CA TYR A 169 2.21 -10.34 4.33
C TYR A 169 2.35 -10.36 2.80
N LEU A 170 1.25 -10.33 2.05
CA LEU A 170 1.30 -10.22 0.60
C LEU A 170 1.86 -8.87 0.14
N ASN A 171 1.47 -7.76 0.76
CA ASN A 171 2.08 -6.45 0.51
C ASN A 171 3.58 -6.42 0.89
N TYR A 172 4.00 -7.16 1.91
CA TYR A 172 5.40 -7.33 2.25
C TYR A 172 6.15 -8.08 1.15
N LEU A 173 5.57 -9.18 0.63
CA LEU A 173 6.15 -9.92 -0.50
C LEU A 173 6.23 -9.06 -1.77
N THR A 174 5.28 -8.17 -2.03
CA THR A 174 5.36 -7.27 -3.19
C THR A 174 6.56 -6.34 -3.13
N LYS A 175 7.07 -5.95 -1.96
CA LYS A 175 8.28 -5.11 -1.86
C LYS A 175 9.52 -5.77 -2.44
N TYR A 176 9.61 -7.09 -2.39
CA TYR A 176 10.66 -7.84 -3.08
C TYR A 176 10.44 -7.90 -4.59
N LEU A 177 9.18 -7.98 -5.04
CA LEU A 177 8.86 -7.88 -6.47
C LEU A 177 9.22 -6.50 -7.03
N GLU A 178 9.05 -5.44 -6.24
CA GLU A 178 9.44 -4.08 -6.61
C GLU A 178 10.97 -3.92 -6.81
N PHE A 179 11.81 -4.83 -6.28
CA PHE A 179 13.26 -4.79 -6.56
C PHE A 179 13.58 -5.01 -8.04
N VAL A 180 12.66 -5.64 -8.78
CA VAL A 180 12.77 -5.82 -10.23
C VAL A 180 12.73 -4.46 -10.96
N ASP A 181 12.11 -3.41 -10.40
CA ASP A 181 12.21 -2.05 -10.94
C ASP A 181 13.66 -1.59 -11.01
N THR A 182 14.41 -1.81 -9.94
CA THR A 182 15.82 -1.46 -9.86
C THR A 182 16.64 -2.29 -10.85
N PHE A 183 16.32 -3.58 -11.00
CA PHE A 183 16.95 -4.41 -12.03
C PHE A 183 16.74 -3.83 -13.44
N PHE A 184 15.51 -3.41 -13.78
CA PHE A 184 15.24 -2.75 -15.06
C PHE A 184 16.03 -1.45 -15.23
N LEU A 185 16.22 -0.67 -14.17
CA LEU A 185 17.05 0.54 -14.22
C LEU A 185 18.53 0.21 -14.48
N VAL A 186 19.08 -0.83 -13.83
CA VAL A 186 20.46 -1.30 -14.05
C VAL A 186 20.67 -1.70 -15.51
N VAL A 187 19.87 -2.63 -16.03
CA VAL A 187 20.07 -3.19 -17.38
C VAL A 187 19.79 -2.19 -18.51
N LYS A 188 18.95 -1.18 -18.24
CA LYS A 188 18.69 -0.05 -19.16
C LYS A 188 19.70 1.09 -19.02
N LYS A 189 20.74 0.94 -18.19
CA LYS A 189 21.72 1.98 -17.86
C LYS A 189 21.10 3.31 -17.40
N LYS A 190 20.01 3.23 -16.64
CA LYS A 190 19.39 4.42 -16.04
C LYS A 190 20.07 4.72 -14.71
N LYS A 191 20.28 6.01 -14.43
CA LYS A 191 20.83 6.45 -13.15
C LYS A 191 19.86 6.10 -12.03
N ILE A 192 20.31 5.25 -11.10
CA ILE A 192 19.59 4.96 -9.88
C ILE A 192 19.92 6.09 -8.89
N ILE A 193 18.89 6.82 -8.46
CA ILE A 193 19.05 7.87 -7.46
C ILE A 193 19.09 7.26 -6.06
N PHE A 194 19.78 7.92 -5.12
CA PHE A 194 19.86 7.46 -3.73
C PHE A 194 18.48 7.21 -3.12
N LEU A 195 17.53 8.13 -3.33
CA LEU A 195 16.15 8.00 -2.84
C LEU A 195 15.51 6.66 -3.24
N HIS A 196 15.68 6.23 -4.49
CA HIS A 196 15.15 4.96 -4.99
C HIS A 196 15.81 3.77 -4.29
N ALA A 197 17.16 3.73 -4.29
CA ALA A 197 17.92 2.64 -3.72
C ALA A 197 17.69 2.50 -2.20
N TYR A 198 17.61 3.62 -1.49
CA TYR A 198 17.32 3.67 -0.06
C TYR A 198 15.88 3.25 0.23
N HIS A 199 14.89 3.81 -0.46
CA HIS A 199 13.48 3.52 -0.23
C HIS A 199 13.14 2.04 -0.39
N HIS A 200 13.53 1.39 -1.50
CA HIS A 200 13.18 -0.02 -1.70
C HIS A 200 13.79 -0.93 -0.61
N GLY A 201 15.08 -0.75 -0.30
CA GLY A 201 15.73 -1.56 0.73
C GLY A 201 15.16 -1.31 2.13
N ALA A 202 14.94 -0.04 2.50
CA ALA A 202 14.39 0.32 3.79
C ALA A 202 12.92 -0.03 3.95
N THR A 203 12.10 0.01 2.88
CA THR A 203 10.67 -0.36 2.94
C THR A 203 10.50 -1.86 3.12
N ALA A 204 11.32 -2.69 2.46
CA ALA A 204 11.31 -4.13 2.70
C ALA A 204 11.66 -4.47 4.17
N LEU A 205 12.71 -3.83 4.71
CA LEU A 205 13.08 -3.97 6.12
C LEU A 205 12.00 -3.46 7.07
N LEU A 206 11.39 -2.31 6.77
CA LEU A 206 10.32 -1.73 7.56
C LEU A 206 9.13 -2.70 7.62
N CYS A 207 8.67 -3.22 6.49
CA CYS A 207 7.56 -4.17 6.45
C CYS A 207 7.84 -5.43 7.28
N TYR A 208 9.06 -5.97 7.23
CA TYR A 208 9.46 -7.09 8.07
C TYR A 208 9.36 -6.75 9.57
N ILE A 209 9.96 -5.64 10.01
CA ILE A 209 9.97 -5.24 11.42
C ILE A 209 8.56 -4.97 11.94
N GLN A 210 7.71 -4.33 11.13
CA GLN A 210 6.33 -4.03 11.51
C GLN A 210 5.45 -5.28 11.55
N LEU A 211 5.66 -6.25 10.64
CA LEU A 211 4.91 -7.50 10.63
C LEU A 211 5.21 -8.33 11.88
N ASN A 212 6.48 -8.49 12.27
CA ASN A 212 6.86 -9.16 13.52
C ASN A 212 6.53 -8.32 14.76
N GLY A 213 6.41 -7.00 14.61
CA GLY A 213 6.05 -6.09 15.68
C GLY A 213 4.55 -5.95 15.93
N GLU A 214 3.72 -6.65 15.14
CA GLU A 214 2.26 -6.68 15.19
C GLU A 214 1.61 -5.30 15.35
N THR A 215 2.04 -4.32 14.56
CA THR A 215 1.61 -2.93 14.73
C THR A 215 0.27 -2.66 14.06
N SER A 216 -0.80 -2.51 14.85
CA SER A 216 -2.16 -2.27 14.32
C SER A 216 -2.26 -1.01 13.45
N VAL A 217 -1.44 0.02 13.70
CA VAL A 217 -1.42 1.27 12.92
C VAL A 217 -0.94 1.08 11.48
N SER A 218 -0.25 -0.02 11.17
CA SER A 218 0.43 -0.21 9.89
C SER A 218 -0.52 -0.26 8.69
N TRP A 219 -1.81 -0.56 8.89
CA TRP A 219 -2.77 -0.57 7.79
C TRP A 219 -2.88 0.81 7.14
N VAL A 220 -2.68 1.90 7.90
CA VAL A 220 -2.73 3.28 7.36
C VAL A 220 -1.60 3.51 6.34
N PRO A 221 -0.30 3.35 6.69
CA PRO A 221 0.78 3.43 5.71
C PRO A 221 0.62 2.47 4.54
N ILE A 222 0.15 1.24 4.76
CA ILE A 222 -0.03 0.26 3.69
C ILE A 222 -1.12 0.71 2.72
N LEU A 223 -2.29 1.10 3.23
CA LEU A 223 -3.43 1.51 2.41
C LEU A 223 -3.08 2.75 1.58
N LEU A 224 -2.43 3.74 2.18
CA LEU A 224 -1.99 4.94 1.47
C LEU A 224 -0.87 4.63 0.45
N ASN A 225 0.11 3.79 0.82
CA ASN A 225 1.18 3.36 -0.09
C ASN A 225 0.63 2.60 -1.30
N LEU A 226 -0.27 1.64 -1.10
CA LEU A 226 -0.92 0.89 -2.16
C LEU A 226 -1.70 1.82 -3.11
N GLY A 227 -2.44 2.79 -2.56
CA GLY A 227 -3.13 3.81 -3.37
C GLY A 227 -2.18 4.62 -4.25
N VAL A 228 -1.07 5.09 -3.68
CA VAL A 228 -0.02 5.78 -4.45
C VAL A 228 0.63 4.86 -5.48
N HIS A 229 0.88 3.60 -5.14
CA HIS A 229 1.52 2.60 -6.01
C HIS A 229 0.63 2.27 -7.22
N VAL A 230 -0.69 2.16 -7.05
CA VAL A 230 -1.63 2.02 -8.18
C VAL A 230 -1.44 3.17 -9.17
N ILE A 231 -1.42 4.42 -8.70
CA ILE A 231 -1.29 5.60 -9.57
C ILE A 231 0.11 5.66 -10.20
N MET A 232 1.16 5.38 -9.42
CA MET A 232 2.56 5.46 -9.85
C MET A 232 2.90 4.40 -10.90
N TYR A 233 2.56 3.13 -10.66
CA TYR A 233 2.85 2.05 -11.60
C TYR A 233 1.99 2.15 -12.86
N TRP A 234 0.75 2.63 -12.74
CA TRP A 234 -0.07 2.94 -13.91
C TRP A 234 0.58 4.02 -14.78
N TYR A 235 1.11 5.07 -14.15
CA TYR A 235 1.88 6.10 -14.85
C TYR A 235 3.12 5.51 -15.56
N TYR A 236 3.89 4.63 -14.90
CA TYR A 236 5.06 4.00 -15.52
C TYR A 236 4.70 3.08 -16.68
N PHE A 237 3.58 2.35 -16.59
CA PHE A 237 3.04 1.57 -17.69
C PHE A 237 2.68 2.46 -18.90
N LEU A 238 1.94 3.55 -18.69
CA LEU A 238 1.61 4.51 -19.75
C LEU A 238 2.85 5.15 -20.36
N ALA A 239 3.82 5.55 -19.54
CA ALA A 239 5.08 6.12 -19.99
C ALA A 239 5.89 5.12 -20.83
N ALA A 240 5.88 3.83 -20.47
CA ALA A 240 6.54 2.77 -21.21
C ALA A 240 5.87 2.47 -22.56
N ARG A 241 4.59 2.82 -22.74
CA ARG A 241 3.88 2.82 -24.04
C ARG A 241 4.13 4.07 -24.88
N GLY A 242 4.88 5.04 -24.37
CA GLY A 242 5.16 6.31 -25.05
C GLY A 242 4.08 7.38 -24.86
N ILE A 243 3.11 7.16 -23.98
CA ILE A 243 2.04 8.12 -23.70
C ILE A 243 2.59 9.21 -22.78
N ARG A 244 2.50 10.47 -23.20
CA ARG A 244 2.93 11.62 -22.40
C ARG A 244 1.83 12.00 -21.43
N VAL A 245 2.15 11.92 -20.14
CA VAL A 245 1.20 12.18 -19.06
C VAL A 245 1.51 13.53 -18.39
N TRP A 246 0.54 14.46 -18.42
CA TRP A 246 0.67 15.81 -17.84
C TRP A 246 0.67 15.84 -16.30
N TRP A 247 0.02 14.88 -15.63
CA TRP A 247 -0.14 14.86 -14.17
C TRP A 247 1.04 14.22 -13.41
N LYS A 248 2.20 14.02 -14.05
CA LYS A 248 3.38 13.42 -13.40
C LYS A 248 3.82 14.13 -12.12
N GLN A 249 3.57 15.45 -12.02
CA GLN A 249 3.91 16.23 -10.83
C GLN A 249 2.99 15.93 -9.64
N TRP A 250 1.74 15.54 -9.90
CA TRP A 250 0.78 15.18 -8.86
C TRP A 250 1.16 13.88 -8.16
N ILE A 251 1.81 12.95 -8.85
CA ILE A 251 2.31 11.70 -8.26
C ILE A 251 3.26 11.98 -7.09
N THR A 252 4.26 12.84 -7.29
CA THR A 252 5.19 13.21 -6.21
C THR A 252 4.51 13.99 -5.09
N ARG A 253 3.46 14.76 -5.39
CA ARG A 253 2.67 15.44 -4.36
C ARG A 253 1.85 14.45 -3.53
N PHE A 254 1.24 13.45 -4.16
CA PHE A 254 0.53 12.39 -3.45
C PHE A 254 1.46 11.57 -2.56
N GLN A 255 2.68 11.27 -3.02
CA GLN A 255 3.72 10.62 -2.19
C GLN A 255 4.07 11.44 -0.94
N ILE A 256 4.23 12.76 -1.08
CA ILE A 256 4.52 13.64 0.06
C ILE A 256 3.33 13.70 1.03
N ILE A 257 2.11 13.83 0.51
CA ILE A 257 0.88 13.85 1.33
C ILE A 257 0.74 12.53 2.09
N GLN A 258 0.99 11.40 1.43
CA GLN A 258 1.01 10.07 2.04
C GLN A 258 1.95 10.04 3.26
N PHE A 259 3.22 10.42 3.11
CA PHE A 259 4.16 10.41 4.24
C PHE A 259 3.79 11.39 5.37
N ILE A 260 3.15 12.53 5.06
CA ILE A 260 2.65 13.45 6.10
C ILE A 260 1.55 12.77 6.91
N LEU A 261 0.58 12.14 6.24
CA LEU A 261 -0.51 11.41 6.91
C LEU A 261 0.05 10.24 7.72
N ASP A 262 0.96 9.45 7.15
CA ASP A 262 1.60 8.32 7.83
C ASP A 262 2.26 8.78 9.13
N LEU A 263 3.02 9.88 9.11
CA LEU A 263 3.67 10.43 10.30
C LEU A 263 2.69 10.93 11.34
N ILE A 264 1.58 11.57 10.95
CA ILE A 264 0.53 11.99 11.89
C ILE A 264 0.02 10.77 12.66
N PHE A 265 -0.33 9.69 11.97
CA PHE A 265 -0.85 8.49 12.60
C PHE A 265 0.20 7.75 13.43
N VAL A 266 1.39 7.53 12.89
CA VAL A 266 2.46 6.79 13.57
C VAL A 266 2.96 7.55 14.80
N TYR A 267 3.12 8.88 14.73
CA TYR A 267 3.48 9.66 15.92
C TYR A 267 2.38 9.73 16.96
N SER A 268 1.11 9.86 16.54
CA SER A 268 -0.02 9.89 17.49
C SER A 268 -0.16 8.56 18.23
N THR A 269 -0.04 7.44 17.52
CA THR A 269 -0.12 6.10 18.13
C THR A 269 1.09 5.79 19.01
N THR A 270 2.30 6.18 18.57
CA THR A 270 3.52 6.05 19.38
C THR A 270 3.44 6.90 20.66
N TYR A 271 2.96 8.14 20.56
CA TYR A 271 2.74 9.00 21.73
C TYR A 271 1.74 8.36 22.70
N THR A 272 0.58 7.90 22.22
CA THR A 272 -0.45 7.27 23.06
C THR A 272 0.10 6.04 23.78
N PHE A 273 0.87 5.18 23.10
CA PHE A 273 1.53 4.02 23.70
C PHE A 273 2.48 4.40 24.85
N TYR A 274 3.40 5.34 24.62
CA TYR A 274 4.35 5.75 25.65
C TYR A 274 3.69 6.55 26.78
N ALA A 275 2.71 7.40 26.46
CA ALA A 275 1.97 8.20 27.45
C ALA A 275 1.22 7.30 28.44
N ASP A 276 0.53 6.27 27.95
CA ASP A 276 -0.14 5.27 28.80
C ASP A 276 0.86 4.44 29.62
N LYS A 277 1.95 3.98 29.00
CA LYS A 277 3.01 3.24 29.68
C LYS A 277 3.60 4.02 30.85
N TYR A 278 4.06 5.26 30.62
CA TYR A 278 4.66 6.08 31.66
C TYR A 278 3.63 6.58 32.67
N SER A 279 2.38 6.80 32.25
CA SER A 279 1.32 7.17 33.19
C SER A 279 1.08 6.09 34.24
N ARG A 280 1.12 4.81 33.84
CA ARG A 280 1.00 3.67 34.74
C ARG A 280 2.25 3.43 35.58
N GLU A 281 3.43 3.56 34.98
CA GLU A 281 4.70 3.27 35.64
C GLU A 281 5.07 4.33 36.67
N TRP A 282 4.84 5.61 36.38
CA TRP A 282 5.28 6.74 37.21
C TRP A 282 4.15 7.32 38.06
N GLY A 283 2.91 6.84 37.89
CA GLY A 283 1.72 7.35 38.59
C GLY A 283 1.35 8.79 38.26
N ILE A 284 1.91 9.36 37.18
CA ILE A 284 1.61 10.72 36.71
C ILE A 284 0.53 10.62 35.65
N TRP A 285 -0.54 11.41 35.74
CA TRP A 285 -1.56 11.47 34.69
C TRP A 285 -1.02 12.22 33.46
N ILE A 286 -0.63 11.47 32.44
CA ILE A 286 -0.25 12.01 31.13
C ILE A 286 -1.46 11.85 30.20
N PRO A 287 -1.93 12.92 29.52
CA PRO A 287 -3.05 12.82 28.59
C PRO A 287 -2.79 11.78 27.51
N ASN A 288 -3.56 10.70 27.55
CA ASN A 288 -3.53 9.60 26.58
C ASN A 288 -4.97 9.22 26.22
N MET A 289 -5.14 8.58 25.08
CA MET A 289 -6.44 8.07 24.64
C MET A 289 -6.49 6.54 24.76
N GLY A 290 -5.95 5.99 25.86
CA GLY A 290 -5.77 4.55 26.07
C GLY A 290 -4.39 4.06 25.63
N THR A 291 -4.29 2.79 25.26
CA THR A 291 -3.05 2.15 24.82
C THR A 291 -3.15 1.73 23.35
N CYS A 292 -2.01 1.50 22.69
CA CYS A 292 -1.97 1.08 21.29
C CYS A 292 -1.21 -0.24 21.13
N TYR A 293 -1.64 -1.07 20.19
CA TYR A 293 -1.07 -2.38 19.95
C TYR A 293 0.21 -2.31 19.10
N GLY A 294 1.25 -3.01 19.54
CA GLY A 294 2.52 -3.14 18.83
C GLY A 294 3.75 -3.06 19.75
N THR A 295 4.94 -3.26 19.17
CA THR A 295 6.20 -3.24 19.92
C THR A 295 6.90 -1.87 19.89
N PRO A 296 7.65 -1.49 20.95
CA PRO A 296 8.43 -0.26 20.97
C PRO A 296 9.46 -0.16 19.83
N PHE A 297 10.09 -1.29 19.49
CA PHE A 297 11.09 -1.35 18.42
C PHE A 297 10.45 -1.06 17.04
N ALA A 298 9.29 -1.65 16.76
CA ALA A 298 8.54 -1.36 15.55
C ALA A 298 8.09 0.10 15.51
N ALA A 299 7.56 0.65 16.60
CA ALA A 299 7.16 2.06 16.67
C ALA A 299 8.33 3.02 16.36
N SER A 300 9.47 2.83 17.03
CA SER A 300 10.67 3.67 16.84
C SER A 300 11.23 3.59 15.41
N THR A 301 11.32 2.38 14.84
CA THR A 301 11.81 2.20 13.47
C THR A 301 10.85 2.77 12.43
N GLY A 302 9.54 2.63 12.63
CA GLY A 302 8.51 3.25 11.79
C GLY A 302 8.64 4.78 11.77
N CYS A 303 8.76 5.40 12.95
CA CYS A 303 8.97 6.84 13.09
C CYS A 303 10.21 7.33 12.33
N LEU A 304 11.34 6.63 12.50
CA LEU A 304 12.61 7.00 11.91
C LEU A 304 12.60 6.90 10.38
N ILE A 305 12.15 5.75 9.85
CA ILE A 305 12.17 5.49 8.41
C ILE A 305 11.18 6.40 7.68
N LEU A 306 9.94 6.54 8.17
CA LEU A 306 8.94 7.41 7.53
C LEU A 306 9.37 8.89 7.55
N SER A 307 10.02 9.34 8.63
CA SER A 307 10.56 10.71 8.70
C SER A 307 11.65 10.93 7.67
N SER A 308 12.55 9.95 7.50
CA SER A 308 13.59 10.01 6.49
C SER A 308 13.00 10.08 5.07
N TYR A 309 11.91 9.37 4.80
CA TYR A 309 11.22 9.39 3.51
C TYR A 309 10.63 10.77 3.22
N LEU A 310 9.91 11.35 4.17
CA LEU A 310 9.35 12.69 3.98
C LEU A 310 10.44 13.71 3.60
N VAL A 311 11.57 13.71 4.31
CA VAL A 311 12.71 14.59 4.01
C VAL A 311 13.24 14.34 2.59
N LEU A 312 13.51 13.08 2.24
CA LEU A 312 14.08 12.75 0.93
C LEU A 312 13.13 13.08 -0.24
N PHE A 313 11.83 12.87 -0.07
CA PHE A 313 10.82 13.21 -1.08
C PHE A 313 10.63 14.73 -1.24
N ILE A 314 10.67 15.49 -0.14
CA ILE A 314 10.67 16.96 -0.20
C ILE A 314 11.92 17.47 -0.92
N MET A 315 13.10 16.95 -0.56
CA MET A 315 14.36 17.31 -1.23
C MET A 315 14.32 16.98 -2.73
N PHE A 316 13.79 15.80 -3.09
CA PHE A 316 13.59 15.41 -4.47
C PHE A 316 12.65 16.37 -5.21
N TYR A 317 11.49 16.69 -4.62
CA TYR A 317 10.53 17.62 -5.21
C TYR A 317 11.12 19.00 -5.46
N ILE A 318 11.86 19.55 -4.49
CA ILE A 318 12.55 20.84 -4.63
C ILE A 318 13.58 20.77 -5.76
N SER A 319 14.36 19.69 -5.82
CA SER A 319 15.43 19.53 -6.81
C SER A 319 14.93 19.46 -8.25
N ILE A 320 13.75 18.88 -8.48
CA ILE A 320 13.17 18.67 -9.81
C ILE A 320 12.26 19.83 -10.24
N TYR A 321 11.45 20.37 -9.32
CA TYR A 321 10.36 21.29 -9.67
C TYR A 321 10.56 22.74 -9.24
N LYS A 322 11.36 23.01 -8.18
CA LYS A 322 11.56 24.37 -7.66
C LYS A 322 12.90 25.01 -8.04
N LYS A 323 13.83 24.31 -8.69
CA LYS A 323 15.08 24.95 -9.15
C LYS A 323 14.82 26.02 -10.23
N THR A 324 15.22 27.25 -9.92
CA THR A 324 15.16 28.47 -10.74
C THR A 324 15.94 28.32 -12.07
N PRO A 325 15.52 28.99 -13.18
CA PRO A 325 16.15 28.89 -14.50
C PRO A 325 17.68 29.09 -14.57
N ALA A 326 18.33 29.70 -13.58
CA ALA A 326 19.79 29.78 -13.50
C ALA A 326 20.48 28.39 -13.45
N ALA A 327 19.88 27.42 -12.75
CA ALA A 327 20.41 26.05 -12.67
C ALA A 327 20.13 25.19 -13.93
N LYS A 328 19.24 25.64 -14.83
CA LYS A 328 18.99 24.96 -16.11
C LYS A 328 20.11 25.20 -17.13
N LYS A 329 20.84 26.33 -17.02
CA LYS A 329 21.97 26.66 -17.92
C LYS A 329 23.19 25.77 -17.69
N ASP A 330 23.48 25.38 -16.45
CA ASP A 330 24.65 24.53 -16.16
C ASP A 330 24.44 23.06 -16.56
N SER A 331 23.22 22.52 -16.47
CA SER A 331 22.97 21.12 -16.88
C SER A 331 23.04 20.88 -18.41
N LYS A 332 22.99 21.94 -19.22
CA LYS A 332 23.16 21.85 -20.68
C LYS A 332 24.62 21.85 -21.12
N LYS A 333 25.57 22.21 -20.24
CA LYS A 333 27.01 22.18 -20.53
C LYS A 333 27.69 20.86 -20.17
N THR A 334 26.96 19.91 -19.58
CA THR A 334 27.52 18.62 -19.11
C THR A 334 26.73 17.41 -19.62
N LYS A 335 26.07 17.52 -20.77
CA LYS A 335 25.41 16.40 -21.43
C LYS A 335 26.18 15.93 -22.65
#